data_AF-A0A9E3Q8P1-F1
#
_entry.id   AF-A0A9E3Q8P1-F1
#
_cell.length_a   1.000
_cell.length_b   1.000
_cell.length_c   1.000
_cell.angle_alpha   90.00
_cell.angle_beta   90.00
_cell.angle_gamma   90.00
#
_symmetry.space_group_name_H-M   'P 1'
#
loop_
_entity.id
_entity.type
_entity.pdbx_description
1 polymer ?
#
loop_
_entity_poly.entity_id
_entity_poly.type
_entity_poly.pdbx_seq_one_letter_code
_entity_poly.pdbx_strand_id
1 'polypeptide(L)' 'MSIVAIVEKDTIRLPPGVHLPDGTMVRVELEGESVGNSLAWLGAFAGTVEGPKDLAAEHDHCAHGAPKRPEP' A
#
# COMPACT_ATOMS: atom_id res chain seq x y z
N MET A 1 -0.29 -3.99 23.01
CA MET A 1 -1.63 -3.60 23.47
C MET A 1 -2.01 -2.38 22.65
N SER A 2 -3.08 -2.44 21.86
CA SER A 2 -3.62 -1.30 21.11
C SER A 2 -4.81 -0.73 21.87
N ILE A 3 -4.94 0.59 21.91
CA ILE A 3 -6.06 1.28 22.56
C ILE A 3 -6.74 2.11 21.47
N VAL A 4 -8.04 1.89 21.29
CA VAL A 4 -8.87 2.74 20.42
C VAL A 4 -9.37 3.89 21.27
N ALA A 5 -9.09 5.11 20.83
CA ALA A 5 -9.46 6.34 21.50
C ALA A 5 -10.15 7.27 20.51
N ILE A 6 -11.02 8.15 21.02
CA ILE A 6 -11.78 9.09 20.20
C ILE A 6 -11.15 10.47 20.35
N VAL A 7 -10.98 11.19 19.24
CA VAL A 7 -10.58 12.60 19.28
C VAL A 7 -11.82 13.45 19.54
N GLU A 8 -11.82 14.21 20.63
CA GLU A 8 -12.88 15.17 20.97
C GLU A 8 -12.23 16.49 21.38
N LYS A 9 -12.62 17.61 20.74
CA LYS A 9 -12.04 18.95 21.00
C LYS A 9 -10.52 18.95 20.96
N ASP A 10 -9.97 18.40 19.88
CA ASP A 10 -8.52 18.29 19.64
C ASP A 10 -7.75 17.52 20.74
N THR A 11 -8.46 16.72 21.54
CA THR A 11 -7.90 15.91 22.63
C THR A 11 -8.22 14.43 22.42
N ILE A 12 -7.24 13.56 22.60
CA ILE A 12 -7.43 12.10 22.52
C ILE A 12 -8.03 11.61 23.83
N ARG A 13 -9.30 11.18 23.80
CA ARG A 13 -10.00 10.62 24.96
C ARG A 13 -9.79 9.11 25.05
N LEU A 14 -9.11 8.69 26.11
CA LEU A 14 -8.96 7.27 26.43
C LEU A 14 -10.29 6.65 26.84
N PRO A 15 -10.53 5.36 26.52
CA PRO A 15 -11.73 4.66 26.92
C PRO A 15 -11.79 4.46 28.45
N PRO A 16 -13.00 4.24 29.02
CA PRO A 16 -13.18 4.07 30.46
C PRO A 16 -12.33 2.92 31.00
N GLY A 17 -11.63 3.13 32.11
CA GLY A 17 -10.81 2.11 32.78
C GLY A 17 -9.37 1.99 32.26
N VAL A 18 -8.99 2.75 31.23
CA VAL A 18 -7.60 2.84 30.77
C VAL A 18 -6.94 4.08 31.37
N HIS A 19 -5.91 3.85 32.18
CA HIS A 19 -5.07 4.91 32.75
C HIS A 19 -3.64 4.75 32.24
N LEU A 20 -3.12 5.78 31.58
CA LEU A 20 -1.72 5.87 31.17
C LEU A 20 -1.03 6.89 32.09
N PRO A 21 0.17 6.60 32.62
CA PRO A 21 0.87 7.54 33.48
C PRO A 21 1.33 8.76 32.68
N ASP A 22 1.43 9.89 33.36
CA ASP A 22 1.90 11.14 32.78
C ASP A 22 3.30 10.98 32.16
N GLY A 23 3.50 11.54 30.97
CA GLY A 23 4.75 11.42 30.22
C GLY A 23 4.88 10.16 29.36
N THR A 24 3.85 9.31 29.31
CA THR A 24 3.84 8.15 28.41
C THR A 24 3.83 8.60 26.94
N MET A 25 4.83 8.19 26.17
CA MET A 25 4.83 8.39 24.72
C MET A 25 3.78 7.47 24.06
N VAL A 26 2.89 8.06 23.27
CA VAL A 26 1.87 7.32 22.50
C VAL A 26 2.08 7.53 21.01
N ARG A 27 1.88 6.46 20.23
CA ARG A 27 1.80 6.52 18.76
C ARG A 27 0.32 6.55 18.38
N VAL A 28 -0.06 7.55 17.59
CA VAL A 28 -1.44 7.70 17.10
C VAL A 28 -1.51 7.16 15.68
N GLU A 29 -2.43 6.24 15.44
CA GLU A 29 -2.77 5.71 14.12
C GLU A 29 -4.24 6.04 13.88
N LEU A 30 -4.55 6.73 12.77
CA LEU A 30 -5.92 7.10 12.44
C LEU A 30 -6.63 5.92 11.78
N GLU A 31 -7.70 5.41 12.38
CA GLU A 31 -8.53 4.38 11.76
C GLU A 31 -9.25 4.97 10.53
N GLY A 32 -9.02 4.35 9.37
CA GLY A 32 -9.61 4.77 8.09
C GLY A 32 -8.66 5.60 7.21
N GLU A 33 -7.56 6.12 7.75
CA GLU A 33 -6.47 6.63 6.94
C GLU A 33 -5.63 5.44 6.44
N SER A 34 -6.18 4.72 5.47
CA SER A 34 -5.36 3.96 4.54
C SER A 34 -4.42 4.98 3.93
N VAL A 35 -3.15 5.00 4.35
CA VAL A 35 -2.07 5.57 3.54
C VAL A 35 -2.21 4.84 2.22
N GLY A 36 -2.92 5.48 1.28
CA GLY A 36 -3.39 4.81 0.08
C GLY A 36 -2.19 4.10 -0.50
N ASN A 37 -2.34 2.79 -0.74
CA ASN A 37 -1.34 2.01 -1.45
C ASN A 37 -0.91 2.89 -2.64
N SER A 38 0.34 3.36 -2.61
CA SER A 38 0.84 4.33 -3.60
C SER A 38 0.87 3.76 -5.01
N LEU A 39 0.56 2.47 -5.16
CA LEU A 39 0.41 1.70 -6.39
C LEU A 39 -1.05 1.29 -6.68
N ALA A 40 -2.03 1.63 -5.82
CA ALA A 40 -3.44 1.28 -6.03
C ALA A 40 -3.99 1.88 -7.32
N TRP A 41 -3.52 3.09 -7.68
CA TRP A 41 -3.88 3.75 -8.93
C TRP A 41 -3.38 3.00 -10.18
N LEU A 42 -2.31 2.19 -10.07
CA LEU A 42 -1.83 1.35 -11.17
C LEU A 42 -2.83 0.25 -11.53
N GLY A 43 -3.70 -0.15 -10.60
CA GLY A 43 -4.78 -1.10 -10.89
C GLY A 43 -5.72 -0.63 -12.01
N ALA A 44 -5.89 0.67 -12.19
CA ALA A 44 -6.68 1.23 -13.29
C ALA A 44 -6.07 0.98 -14.69
N PHE A 45 -4.79 0.63 -14.76
CA PHE A 45 -4.05 0.41 -16.00
C PHE A 45 -3.74 -1.08 -16.25
N ALA A 46 -4.06 -1.96 -15.30
CA ALA A 46 -3.87 -3.40 -15.48
C ALA A 46 -4.80 -3.93 -16.59
N GLY A 47 -4.22 -4.51 -17.64
CA GLY A 47 -4.97 -5.10 -18.75
C GLY A 47 -5.57 -4.11 -19.76
N THR A 48 -5.22 -2.82 -19.70
CA THR A 48 -5.69 -1.81 -20.68
C THR A 48 -4.90 -1.82 -21.98
N VAL A 49 -3.80 -2.58 -22.04
CA VAL A 49 -2.95 -2.75 -23.22
C VAL A 49 -2.82 -4.23 -23.53
N GLU A 50 -3.04 -4.61 -24.78
CA GLU A 50 -2.69 -5.94 -25.27
C GLU A 50 -1.18 -6.03 -25.48
N GLY A 51 -0.55 -6.95 -24.76
CA GLY A 51 0.87 -7.25 -24.94
C GLY A 51 1.13 -8.05 -26.21
N PRO A 52 2.37 -8.04 -26.72
CA PRO A 52 2.80 -8.93 -27.79
C PRO A 52 2.48 -10.40 -27.46
N LYS A 53 2.06 -11.18 -28.46
CA LYS A 53 1.72 -12.61 -28.26
C LYS A 53 2.89 -13.45 -27.75
N ASP A 54 4.12 -13.00 -28.03
CA ASP A 54 5.38 -13.61 -27.62
C ASP A 54 5.94 -13.03 -26.31
N LEU A 55 5.25 -12.10 -25.64
CA LEU A 55 5.73 -11.45 -24.41
C LEU A 55 6.16 -12.43 -23.32
N ALA A 56 5.45 -13.55 -23.17
CA ALA A 56 5.79 -14.58 -22.20
C ALA A 56 7.02 -15.41 -22.61
N ALA A 57 7.23 -15.62 -23.92
CA ALA A 57 8.36 -16.38 -24.45
C ALA A 57 9.64 -15.54 -24.51
N GLU A 58 9.50 -14.25 -24.77
CA GLU A 58 10.57 -13.30 -25.05
C GLU A 58 10.53 -12.11 -24.09
N HIS A 59 10.24 -12.36 -22.81
CA HIS A 59 10.06 -11.30 -21.80
C HIS A 59 11.26 -10.35 -21.74
N ASP A 60 12.48 -10.87 -21.81
CA ASP A 60 13.71 -10.05 -21.81
C ASP A 60 13.83 -9.17 -23.06
N HIS A 61 13.45 -9.68 -24.24
CA HIS A 61 13.40 -8.87 -25.46
C HIS A 61 12.35 -7.76 -25.33
N CYS A 62 11.16 -8.09 -24.86
CA CYS A 62 10.06 -7.14 -24.76
C CYS A 62 10.28 -6.09 -23.65
N ALA A 63 10.86 -6.47 -22.52
CA ALA A 63 11.08 -5.57 -21.38
C ALA A 63 12.37 -4.77 -21.49
N HIS A 64 13.41 -5.33 -22.12
CA HIS A 64 14.76 -4.76 -22.10
C HIS A 64 15.36 -4.51 -23.49
N GLY A 65 14.65 -4.81 -24.58
CA GLY A 65 15.13 -4.60 -25.94
C GLY A 65 16.29 -5.52 -26.34
N ALA A 66 16.53 -6.59 -25.58
CA ALA A 66 17.55 -7.60 -25.90
C ALA A 66 17.21 -8.28 -27.24
N PRO A 67 18.16 -8.85 -27.98
CA PRO A 67 17.85 -9.59 -29.21
C PRO A 67 16.83 -10.71 -28.95
N LYS A 68 15.87 -10.93 -29.86
CA LYS A 68 14.96 -12.08 -29.80
C LYS A 68 15.77 -13.37 -29.78
N ARG A 69 15.33 -14.37 -29.00
CA ARG A 69 15.94 -15.70 -29.08
C ARG A 69 15.69 -16.28 -30.47
N PRO A 70 16.68 -16.99 -31.04
CA PRO A 70 16.47 -17.70 -32.29
C PRO A 70 15.42 -18.81 -32.10
N GLU A 71 14.55 -18.98 -33.10
CA GLU A 71 13.62 -20.11 -33.14
C GLU A 71 14.42 -21.43 -33.20
N PRO A 72 13.99 -22.50 -32.48
CA PRO A 72 14.63 -23.81 -32.53
C PRO A 72 14.41 -24.55 -33.85
#